data_AF-A0AAV2RRG7-F1
#
_entry.id   AF-A0AAV2RRG7-F1
#
_cell.length_a   1.000
_cell.length_b   1.000
_cell.length_c   1.000
_cell.angle_alpha   90.00
_cell.angle_beta   90.00
_cell.angle_gamma   90.00
#
_symmetry.space_group_name_H-M   'P 1'
#
loop_
_entity.id
_entity.type
_entity.pdbx_description
1 polymer ?
#
loop_
_entity_poly.entity_id
_entity_poly.type
_entity_poly.pdbx_seq_one_letter_code
_entity_poly.pdbx_strand_id
1 'polypeptide(L)'
;VVGVWPGLVGGLVGRVVEDVGEEMCRLISCVTHWSPAGTLQIHVDLAALTTVLHHHMSPKARQSFQEALEILPSLTKDEERMKQDVLRKFRINTRFLLACFLDLEPMPDSQNTLSVI
;
A
#
# COMPACT_ATOMS: atom_id res chain seq x y z
N VAL A 1 5.12 -27.06 -13.01
CA VAL A 1 5.02 -25.85 -12.17
C VAL A 1 6.42 -25.37 -11.89
N VAL A 2 6.82 -24.21 -12.39
CA VAL A 2 8.12 -23.62 -12.03
C VAL A 2 7.93 -23.00 -10.65
N GLY A 3 8.61 -23.53 -9.64
CA GLY A 3 8.59 -22.97 -8.29
C GLY A 3 9.46 -21.72 -8.25
N VAL A 4 8.89 -20.60 -7.83
CA VAL A 4 9.66 -19.41 -7.46
C VAL A 4 10.11 -19.59 -6.01
N TRP A 5 11.38 -19.31 -5.70
CA TRP A 5 11.85 -19.36 -4.31
C TRP A 5 11.03 -18.38 -3.45
N PRO A 6 10.37 -18.83 -2.36
CA PRO A 6 9.48 -17.97 -1.58
C PRO A 6 10.15 -16.71 -1.04
N GLY A 7 11.43 -16.78 -0.65
CA GLY A 7 12.15 -15.61 -0.17
C GLY A 7 12.46 -14.56 -1.24
N LEU A 8 12.34 -14.88 -2.54
CA LEU A 8 12.50 -13.90 -3.62
C LEU A 8 11.24 -13.03 -3.76
N VAL A 9 10.09 -13.60 -3.41
CA VAL A 9 8.78 -12.95 -3.57
C VAL A 9 8.70 -11.71 -2.68
N GLY A 10 9.10 -11.80 -1.41
CA GLY A 10 9.09 -10.64 -0.51
C GLY A 10 9.99 -9.49 -1.00
N GLY A 11 11.22 -9.80 -1.41
CA GLY A 11 12.14 -8.79 -1.94
C GLY A 11 11.69 -8.17 -3.27
N LEU A 12 11.05 -8.96 -4.15
CA LEU A 12 10.47 -8.45 -5.39
C LEU A 12 9.26 -7.56 -5.13
N VAL A 13 8.33 -8.00 -4.28
CA VAL A 13 7.14 -7.23 -3.90
C VAL A 13 7.55 -5.91 -3.25
N GLY A 14 8.54 -5.92 -2.35
CA GLY A 14 9.05 -4.69 -1.73
C GLY A 14 9.58 -3.66 -2.74
N ARG A 15 10.33 -4.10 -3.77
CA ARG A 15 10.79 -3.19 -4.84
C ARG A 15 9.63 -2.62 -5.66
N VAL A 16 8.66 -3.47 -6.03
CA VAL A 16 7.46 -3.01 -6.75
C VAL A 16 6.69 -1.99 -5.91
N VAL A 17 6.53 -2.22 -4.62
CA VAL A 17 5.84 -1.29 -3.71
C VAL A 17 6.57 0.04 -3.59
N GLU A 18 7.91 0.03 -3.59
CA GLU A 18 8.71 1.25 -3.62
C GLU A 18 8.49 2.05 -4.91
N ASP A 19 8.58 1.39 -6.07
CA ASP A 19 8.36 2.03 -7.37
C ASP A 19 6.93 2.59 -7.49
N VAL A 20 5.92 1.85 -6.99
CA VAL A 20 4.53 2.33 -6.95
C VAL A 20 4.41 3.58 -6.08
N GLY A 21 5.06 3.63 -4.92
CA GLY A 21 5.04 4.81 -4.05
C GLY A 21 5.67 6.03 -4.72
N GLU A 22 6.85 5.85 -5.34
CA GLU A 22 7.56 6.90 -6.07
C GLU A 22 6.73 7.45 -7.24
N GLU A 23 6.13 6.56 -8.03
CA GLU A 23 5.33 6.95 -9.18
C GLU A 23 4.00 7.63 -8.79
N MET A 24 3.36 7.16 -7.71
CA MET A 24 2.17 7.84 -7.15
C MET A 24 2.49 9.28 -6.74
N CYS A 25 3.59 9.48 -6.00
CA CYS A 25 4.03 10.82 -5.59
C CYS A 25 4.32 11.72 -6.81
N ARG A 26 5.04 11.18 -7.80
CA ARG A 26 5.38 11.91 -9.04
C ARG A 26 4.12 12.32 -9.81
N LEU A 27 3.18 11.41 -10.02
CA LEU A 27 1.95 11.67 -10.77
C LEU A 27 1.07 12.69 -10.07
N ILE A 28 0.90 12.56 -8.74
CA ILE A 28 0.12 13.50 -7.92
C ILE A 28 0.76 14.90 -7.97
N SER A 29 2.08 14.99 -7.89
CA SER A 29 2.83 16.25 -7.97
C SER A 29 2.65 16.99 -9.31
N CYS A 30 2.32 16.27 -10.39
CA CYS A 30 2.06 16.87 -11.69
C CYS A 30 0.64 17.44 -11.85
N VAL A 31 -0.28 17.17 -10.91
CA VAL A 31 -1.66 17.65 -10.99
C VAL A 31 -1.73 19.12 -10.56
N THR A 32 -2.14 19.99 -11.48
CA THR A 32 -2.24 21.44 -11.22
C THR A 32 -3.61 21.87 -10.70
N HIS A 33 -4.65 21.08 -10.95
CA HIS A 33 -6.03 21.40 -10.56
C HIS A 33 -6.75 20.14 -10.11
N TRP A 34 -7.43 20.24 -8.96
CA TRP A 34 -8.17 19.14 -8.36
C TRP A 34 -9.67 19.42 -8.44
N SER A 35 -10.43 18.48 -9.01
CA SER A 35 -11.89 18.46 -8.89
C SER A 35 -12.29 17.78 -7.57
N PRO A 36 -13.47 18.08 -6.98
CA PRO A 36 -13.92 17.42 -5.76
C PRO A 36 -13.93 15.88 -5.87
N ALA A 37 -14.43 15.35 -6.99
CA ALA A 37 -14.42 13.91 -7.26
C ALA A 37 -13.00 13.35 -7.38
N GLY A 38 -12.09 14.07 -8.05
CA GLY A 38 -10.69 13.67 -8.19
C GLY A 38 -9.96 13.65 -6.84
N THR A 39 -10.18 14.67 -6.00
CA THR A 39 -9.64 14.73 -4.63
C THR A 39 -10.12 13.54 -3.82
N LEU A 40 -11.43 13.27 -3.80
CA LEU A 40 -11.96 12.13 -3.07
C LEU A 40 -11.37 10.80 -3.57
N GLN A 41 -11.30 10.61 -4.89
CA GLN A 41 -10.79 9.38 -5.49
C GLN A 41 -9.34 9.12 -5.09
N ILE A 42 -8.45 10.12 -5.20
CA ILE A 42 -7.04 9.93 -4.86
C ILE A 42 -6.81 9.69 -3.36
N HIS A 43 -7.63 10.29 -2.50
CA HIS A 43 -7.62 10.00 -1.06
C HIS A 43 -8.05 8.55 -0.77
N VAL A 44 -9.05 8.03 -1.49
CA VAL A 44 -9.45 6.61 -1.40
C VAL A 44 -8.31 5.70 -1.86
N ASP A 45 -7.71 6.00 -3.02
CA ASP A 45 -6.69 5.15 -3.63
C ASP A 45 -5.42 5.09 -2.77
N LEU A 46 -4.93 6.23 -2.27
CA LEU A 46 -3.78 6.27 -1.36
C LEU A 46 -4.07 5.54 -0.05
N ALA A 47 -5.27 5.72 0.53
CA ALA A 47 -5.64 5.02 1.76
C ALA A 47 -5.74 3.50 1.55
N ALA A 48 -6.30 3.06 0.43
CA ALA A 48 -6.38 1.65 0.08
C ALA A 48 -4.98 1.07 -0.12
N LEU A 49 -4.15 1.66 -0.98
CA LEU A 49 -2.78 1.20 -1.23
C LEU A 49 -1.94 1.15 0.03
N THR A 50 -1.98 2.21 0.85
CA THR A 50 -1.22 2.27 2.12
C THR A 50 -1.65 1.17 3.08
N THR A 51 -2.95 0.88 3.16
CA THR A 51 -3.48 -0.20 4.02
C THR A 51 -3.04 -1.57 3.53
N VAL A 52 -3.14 -1.83 2.22
CA VAL A 52 -2.85 -3.17 1.66
C VAL A 52 -1.36 -3.45 1.64
N LEU A 53 -0.54 -2.46 1.30
CA LEU A 53 0.89 -2.63 1.07
C LEU A 53 1.75 -2.39 2.31
N HIS A 54 1.15 -2.02 3.45
CA HIS A 54 1.84 -1.62 4.68
C HIS A 54 3.03 -2.53 5.06
N HIS A 55 2.84 -3.85 5.04
CA HIS A 55 3.87 -4.83 5.40
C HIS A 55 5.02 -4.94 4.39
N HIS A 56 4.80 -4.47 3.16
CA HIS A 56 5.75 -4.54 2.05
C HIS A 56 6.44 -3.20 1.77
N MET A 57 6.02 -2.12 2.45
CA MET A 57 6.60 -0.80 2.26
C MET A 57 7.99 -0.70 2.88
N SER A 58 8.99 -0.39 2.05
CA SER A 58 10.28 0.12 2.51
C SER A 58 10.10 1.50 3.18
N PRO A 59 11.06 1.98 3.98
CA PRO A 59 11.02 3.35 4.51
C PRO A 59 10.86 4.40 3.41
N LYS A 60 11.53 4.20 2.26
CA LYS A 60 11.41 5.07 1.09
C LYS A 60 10.00 5.05 0.50
N ALA A 61 9.40 3.87 0.35
CA ALA A 61 8.01 3.77 -0.11
C ALA A 61 7.05 4.54 0.81
N ARG A 62 7.17 4.38 2.13
CA ARG A 62 6.32 5.11 3.11
C ARG A 62 6.47 6.62 2.98
N GLN A 63 7.71 7.09 2.81
CA GLN A 63 7.99 8.50 2.60
C GLN A 63 7.30 9.01 1.32
N SER A 64 7.42 8.31 0.19
CA SER A 64 6.76 8.72 -1.07
C SER A 64 5.23 8.79 -0.93
N PHE A 65 4.61 7.82 -0.25
CA PHE A 65 3.16 7.86 0.00
C PHE A 65 2.75 9.00 0.95
N GLN A 66 3.60 9.33 1.93
CA GLN A 66 3.35 10.46 2.81
C GLN A 66 3.45 11.80 2.05
N GLU A 67 4.52 11.99 1.27
CA GLU A 67 4.70 13.19 0.43
C GLU A 67 3.53 13.35 -0.55
N ALA A 68 3.06 12.24 -1.14
CA ALA A 68 1.87 12.22 -1.97
C ALA A 68 0.62 12.75 -1.25
N LEU A 69 0.40 12.35 0.01
CA LEU A 69 -0.74 12.82 0.81
C LEU A 69 -0.63 14.30 1.17
N GLU A 70 0.57 14.81 1.42
CA GLU A 70 0.81 16.21 1.80
C GLU A 70 0.49 17.20 0.67
N ILE A 71 0.52 16.76 -0.59
CA ILE A 71 0.17 17.57 -1.77
C ILE A 71 -1.35 17.74 -1.91
N LEU A 72 -2.14 16.81 -1.38
CA LEU A 72 -3.57 16.76 -1.67
C LEU A 72 -4.36 17.84 -0.93
N PRO A 73 -5.39 18.42 -1.58
CA PRO A 73 -6.38 19.23 -0.87
C PRO A 73 -7.07 18.42 0.24
N SER A 74 -7.45 19.10 1.32
CA SER A 74 -8.21 18.49 2.42
C SER A 74 -9.62 18.12 1.99
N LEU A 75 -10.13 16.99 2.47
CA LEU A 75 -11.53 16.60 2.30
C LEU A 75 -12.45 17.34 3.27
N THR A 76 -13.67 17.60 2.82
CA THR A 76 -14.78 17.98 3.71
C THR A 76 -15.22 16.80 4.58
N LYS A 77 -16.03 17.07 5.61
CA LYS A 77 -16.53 16.01 6.50
C LYS A 77 -17.40 14.97 5.78
N ASP A 78 -18.16 15.39 4.78
CA ASP A 78 -19.02 14.48 4.03
C ASP A 78 -18.23 13.64 3.02
N GLU A 79 -17.20 14.22 2.39
CA GLU A 79 -16.25 13.47 1.57
C GLU A 79 -15.45 12.47 2.40
N GLU A 80 -15.04 12.83 3.62
CA GLU A 80 -14.36 11.90 4.53
C GLU A 80 -15.27 10.72 4.89
N ARG A 81 -16.55 10.96 5.17
CA ARG A 81 -17.53 9.88 5.38
C ARG A 81 -17.66 8.99 4.14
N MET A 82 -17.75 9.60 2.96
CA MET A 82 -17.83 8.87 1.69
C MET A 82 -16.58 8.00 1.46
N LYS A 83 -15.38 8.53 1.74
CA LYS A 83 -14.12 7.78 1.70
C LYS A 83 -14.20 6.54 2.57
N GLN A 84 -14.66 6.68 3.82
CA GLN A 84 -14.78 5.55 4.76
C GLN A 84 -15.78 4.50 4.26
N ASP A 85 -16.91 4.90 3.68
CA ASP A 85 -17.88 3.96 3.13
C ASP A 85 -17.36 3.21 1.90
N VAL A 86 -16.62 3.90 1.02
CA VAL A 86 -15.96 3.27 -0.14
C VAL A 86 -14.89 2.28 0.32
N LEU A 87 -14.03 2.67 1.27
CA LEU A 87 -13.00 1.79 1.82
C LEU A 87 -13.60 0.57 2.54
N ARG A 88 -14.75 0.72 3.20
CA ARG A 88 -15.49 -0.41 3.78
C ARG A 88 -15.94 -1.39 2.70
N LYS A 89 -16.56 -0.90 1.61
CA LYS A 89 -16.99 -1.74 0.49
C LYS A 89 -15.81 -2.42 -0.19
N PHE A 90 -14.73 -1.68 -0.42
CA PHE A 90 -13.47 -2.22 -0.94
C PHE A 90 -13.02 -3.42 -0.11
N ARG A 91 -12.85 -3.26 1.21
CA ARG A 91 -12.43 -4.34 2.12
C ARG A 91 -13.34 -5.57 2.10
N ILE A 92 -14.65 -5.37 2.04
CA ILE A 92 -15.62 -6.47 2.00
C ILE A 92 -15.48 -7.23 0.68
N ASN A 93 -15.42 -6.50 -0.44
CA ASN A 93 -15.43 -7.08 -1.78
C ASN A 93 -14.09 -7.70 -2.17
N THR A 94 -12.96 -7.23 -1.60
CA THR A 94 -11.61 -7.72 -1.91
C THR A 94 -10.99 -8.55 -0.80
N ARG A 95 -11.75 -8.97 0.21
CA ARG A 95 -11.24 -9.65 1.42
C ARG A 95 -10.24 -10.77 1.14
N PHE A 96 -10.51 -11.60 0.14
CA PHE A 96 -9.61 -12.70 -0.24
C PHE A 96 -8.28 -12.20 -0.80
N LEU A 97 -8.31 -11.20 -1.68
CA LEU A 97 -7.08 -10.59 -2.23
C LEU A 97 -6.27 -9.89 -1.14
N LEU A 98 -6.93 -9.25 -0.18
CA LEU A 98 -6.26 -8.58 0.94
C LEU A 98 -5.47 -9.58 1.81
N ALA A 99 -6.00 -10.79 2.02
CA ALA A 99 -5.30 -11.82 2.80
C ALA A 99 -3.94 -12.19 2.19
N CYS A 100 -3.81 -12.18 0.86
CA CYS A 100 -2.56 -12.48 0.17
C CYS A 100 -1.42 -11.49 0.49
N PHE A 101 -1.73 -10.28 0.96
CA PHE A 101 -0.73 -9.28 1.35
C PHE A 101 -0.39 -9.31 2.84
N LEU A 102 -1.19 -10.00 3.66
CA LEU A 102 -0.99 -10.17 5.10
C LEU A 102 -0.08 -11.36 5.43
N ASP A 103 -0.15 -12.44 4.64
CA ASP A 103 0.52 -13.72 4.93
C ASP A 103 1.96 -13.83 4.38
N LEU A 104 2.49 -12.77 3.79
CA LEU A 104 3.87 -12.72 3.31
C LEU A 104 4.81 -12.24 4.43
N GLU A 105 4.73 -12.86 5.61
CA GLU A 105 5.86 -12.77 6.54
C GLU A 105 7.07 -13.45 5.89
N PRO A 106 8.28 -12.87 5.99
CA PRO A 106 9.47 -13.61 5.64
C PRO A 106 9.51 -14.85 6.54
N MET A 107 9.53 -16.04 5.91
CA MET A 107 9.86 -17.27 6.62
C MET A 107 11.09 -16.98 7.50
N PRO A 108 11.02 -17.22 8.82
CA PRO A 108 12.17 -17.00 9.68
C PRO A 108 13.34 -17.77 9.09
N ASP A 109 14.48 -17.09 8.92
CA ASP A 109 15.69 -17.70 8.43
C ASP A 109 15.91 -19.00 9.17
N SER A 110 15.98 -20.11 8.44
CA SER A 110 16.44 -21.39 8.95
C SER A 110 17.94 -21.31 9.21
N GLN A 111 18.32 -20.46 10.17
CA GLN A 111 19.64 -20.36 10.78
C GLN A 111 19.49 -20.27 12.30
N ASN A 112 19.05 -21.37 12.92
CA ASN A 112 19.65 -21.96 14.12
C ASN A 112 18.76 -23.08 14.67
N THR A 113 18.78 -24.22 13.99
CA THR A 113 18.80 -25.48 14.73
C THR A 113 20.18 -25.55 15.39
N LEU A 114 20.29 -25.19 16.68
CA LEU A 114 21.21 -25.73 17.69
C LEU A 114 21.37 -24.77 18.89
N SER A 115 20.64 -25.07 19.96
CA SER A 115 21.06 -24.95 21.37
C SER A 115 20.01 -25.74 22.17
N VAL A 116 20.25 -26.99 22.58
CA VAL A 116 20.92 -27.35 23.86
C VAL A 116 20.46 -26.37 24.94
N ILE A 117 19.45 -26.71 25.74
CA ILE A 117 19.43 -27.60 26.92
C ILE A 117 18.03 -28.20 27.07
#